data_AF-A0A7R9REZ2-F1
#
_entry.id   AF-A0A7R9REZ2-F1
#
_cell.length_a   1.000
_cell.length_b   1.000
_cell.length_c   1.000
_cell.angle_alpha   90.00
_cell.angle_beta   90.00
_cell.angle_gamma   90.00
#
_symmetry.space_group_name_H-M   'P 1'
#
loop_
_entity.id
_entity.type
_entity.pdbx_description
1 polymer ?
#
loop_
_entity_poly.entity_id
_entity_poly.type
_entity_poly.pdbx_seq_one_letter_code
_entity_poly.pdbx_strand_id
1 'polypeptide(L)'
;GPLLQALKEGSWIVLDEINLASQAVLEGLNACLDHRGEIFIPELNKTFYVKKRETRIFACQNPLKEGGGRKGLPQSFLNRFTKIYLEPLSYPDLLFILTTIHGNIPESTLEKMVSFVEKVPKLLLAANHVRG
;
A
#
# COMPACT_ATOMS: atom_id res chain seq x y z
N GLY A 1 3.57 8.25 -19.59
CA GLY A 1 3.47 7.13 -18.63
C GLY A 1 2.18 7.23 -17.83
N PRO A 2 1.76 6.15 -17.17
CA PRO A 2 0.45 6.04 -16.50
C PRO A 2 0.22 7.13 -15.44
N LEU A 3 1.24 7.44 -14.63
CA LEU A 3 1.17 8.52 -13.63
C LEU A 3 0.81 9.88 -14.27
N LEU A 4 1.57 10.29 -15.29
CA LEU A 4 1.36 11.60 -15.93
C LEU A 4 0.00 11.71 -16.63
N GLN A 5 -0.51 10.59 -17.16
CA GLN A 5 -1.84 10.53 -17.73
C GLN A 5 -2.92 10.67 -16.66
N ALA A 6 -2.82 9.89 -15.57
CA ALA A 6 -3.75 9.96 -14.46
C ALA A 6 -3.82 11.37 -13.83
N LEU A 7 -2.67 12.04 -13.70
CA LEU A 7 -2.61 13.43 -13.21
C LEU A 7 -3.33 14.42 -14.13
N LYS A 8 -3.18 14.26 -15.46
CA LYS A 8 -3.88 15.06 -16.45
C LYS A 8 -5.38 14.80 -16.46
N GLU A 9 -5.78 13.56 -16.25
CA GLU A 9 -7.19 13.16 -16.26
C GLU A 9 -7.90 13.56 -14.96
N GLY A 10 -7.17 13.74 -13.86
CA GLY A 10 -7.76 14.00 -12.54
C GLY A 10 -8.09 12.72 -11.77
N SER A 11 -7.47 11.61 -12.15
CA SER A 11 -7.78 10.27 -11.64
C SER A 11 -7.34 10.08 -10.20
N TRP A 12 -7.91 9.07 -9.56
CA TRP A 12 -7.42 8.56 -8.28
C TRP A 12 -6.26 7.60 -8.54
N ILE A 13 -5.19 7.75 -7.77
CA ILE A 13 -3.92 7.08 -8.00
C ILE A 13 -3.55 6.30 -6.74
N VAL A 14 -3.25 5.02 -6.90
CA VAL A 14 -2.70 4.18 -5.83
C VAL A 14 -1.25 3.88 -6.16
N LEU A 15 -0.35 4.27 -5.28
CA LEU A 15 1.06 3.96 -5.33
C LEU A 15 1.32 2.78 -4.40
N ASP A 16 1.51 1.59 -4.96
CA ASP A 16 1.77 0.41 -4.17
C ASP A 16 3.27 0.26 -3.83
N GLU A 17 3.56 -0.38 -2.70
CA GLU A 17 4.91 -0.71 -2.24
C GLU A 17 5.91 0.47 -2.28
N ILE A 18 5.47 1.68 -1.92
CA ILE A 18 6.22 2.91 -2.21
C ILE A 18 7.62 2.97 -1.56
N ASN A 19 7.83 2.20 -0.50
CA ASN A 19 9.11 2.07 0.19
C ASN A 19 10.15 1.21 -0.55
N LEU A 20 9.78 0.58 -1.67
CA LEU A 20 10.72 -0.08 -2.59
C LEU A 20 11.21 0.85 -3.71
N ALA A 21 10.60 2.03 -3.86
CA ALA A 21 11.01 3.00 -4.87
C ALA A 21 12.41 3.57 -4.57
N SER A 22 13.14 3.92 -5.64
CA SER A 22 14.42 4.61 -5.50
C SER A 22 14.23 6.02 -4.95
N GLN A 23 15.29 6.57 -4.34
CA GLN A 23 15.25 7.94 -3.80
C GLN A 23 14.89 8.98 -4.88
N ALA A 24 15.42 8.83 -6.10
CA ALA A 24 15.10 9.73 -7.21
C ALA A 24 13.60 9.70 -7.58
N VAL A 25 12.95 8.52 -7.51
CA VAL A 25 11.51 8.40 -7.74
C VAL A 25 10.73 9.09 -6.63
N LEU A 26 11.10 8.89 -5.36
CA LEU A 26 10.47 9.57 -4.22
C LEU A 26 10.62 11.09 -4.30
N GLU A 27 11.79 11.57 -4.74
CA GLU A 27 12.05 12.99 -4.97
C GLU A 27 11.17 13.56 -6.08
N GLY A 28 11.03 12.85 -7.20
CA GLY A 28 10.11 13.24 -8.28
C GLY A 28 8.65 13.28 -7.82
N LEU A 29 8.24 12.33 -6.97
CA LEU A 29 6.89 12.28 -6.41
C LEU A 29 6.59 13.45 -5.47
N ASN A 30 7.60 14.02 -4.77
CA ASN A 30 7.38 15.18 -3.90
C ASN A 30 6.74 16.35 -4.66
N ALA A 31 7.06 16.53 -5.95
CA ALA A 31 6.51 17.61 -6.78
C ALA A 31 4.99 17.46 -6.98
N CYS A 32 4.49 16.21 -7.01
CA CYS A 32 3.06 15.89 -7.08
C CYS A 32 2.32 16.16 -5.76
N LEU A 33 3.01 15.91 -4.64
CA LEU A 33 2.43 15.83 -3.30
C LEU A 33 2.55 17.15 -2.52
N ASP A 34 3.42 18.06 -2.97
CA ASP A 34 3.61 19.37 -2.38
C ASP A 34 2.52 20.37 -2.83
N HIS A 35 2.43 21.49 -2.12
CA HIS A 35 1.45 22.56 -2.38
C HIS A 35 1.53 23.14 -3.80
N ARG A 36 2.66 22.96 -4.50
CA ARG A 36 2.83 23.35 -5.91
C ARG A 36 1.97 22.50 -6.83
N GLY A 37 1.98 21.17 -6.65
CA GLY A 37 1.23 20.23 -7.49
C GLY A 37 1.63 20.35 -8.97
N GLU A 38 2.91 20.46 -9.24
CA GLU A 38 3.47 20.57 -10.59
C GLU A 38 4.69 19.64 -10.70
N ILE A 39 4.88 19.03 -11.86
CA ILE A 39 5.97 18.10 -12.11
C ILE A 39 6.62 18.49 -13.43
N PHE A 40 7.88 18.89 -13.37
CA PHE A 40 8.68 19.11 -14.55
C PHE A 40 9.41 17.83 -14.92
N ILE A 41 9.29 17.42 -16.20
CA ILE A 41 9.99 16.27 -16.77
C ILE A 41 11.03 16.79 -17.76
N PRO A 42 12.33 16.82 -17.39
CA PRO A 42 13.39 17.38 -18.24
C PRO A 42 13.49 16.70 -19.62
N GLU A 43 13.33 15.38 -19.67
CA GLU A 43 13.43 14.59 -20.90
C GLU A 43 12.33 14.93 -21.91
N LEU A 44 11.22 15.49 -21.42
CA LEU A 44 10.09 15.93 -22.26
C LEU A 44 10.05 17.45 -22.44
N ASN A 45 10.91 18.19 -21.71
CA ASN A 45 10.85 19.64 -21.53
C ASN A 45 9.41 20.14 -21.28
N LYS A 46 8.69 19.47 -20.37
CA LYS A 46 7.26 19.71 -20.12
C LYS A 46 6.92 19.68 -18.64
N THR A 47 6.01 20.56 -18.26
CA THR A 47 5.40 20.59 -16.93
C THR A 47 4.01 19.96 -16.96
N PHE A 48 3.72 19.14 -15.96
CA PHE A 48 2.43 18.49 -15.73
C PHE A 48 1.85 19.03 -14.43
N TYR A 49 0.55 19.29 -14.40
CA TYR A 49 -0.12 19.86 -13.23
C TYR A 49 -1.06 18.83 -12.61
N VAL A 50 -1.07 18.79 -11.29
CA VAL A 50 -2.00 17.98 -10.51
C VAL A 50 -3.33 18.73 -10.40
N LYS A 51 -4.41 18.10 -10.86
CA LYS A 51 -5.77 18.63 -10.67
C LYS A 51 -6.23 18.42 -9.22
N LYS A 52 -5.77 19.26 -8.30
CA LYS A 52 -5.92 19.08 -6.83
C LYS A 52 -7.35 18.83 -6.33
N ARG A 53 -8.37 19.31 -7.05
CA ARG A 53 -9.78 19.08 -6.69
C ARG A 53 -10.29 17.69 -7.08
N GLU A 54 -9.74 17.10 -8.14
CA GLU A 54 -10.16 15.82 -8.72
C GLU A 54 -9.24 14.68 -8.29
N THR A 55 -7.92 14.90 -8.38
CA THR A 55 -6.90 13.89 -8.08
C THR A 55 -6.82 13.61 -6.59
N ARG A 56 -6.76 12.31 -6.25
CA ARG A 56 -6.41 11.79 -4.93
C ARG A 56 -5.29 10.78 -5.08
N ILE A 57 -4.26 10.90 -4.25
CA ILE A 57 -3.12 9.99 -4.26
C ILE A 57 -3.11 9.21 -2.95
N PHE A 58 -3.20 7.89 -3.06
CA PHE A 58 -3.03 6.93 -1.99
C PHE A 58 -1.68 6.25 -2.15
N ALA A 59 -1.04 5.94 -1.03
CA ALA A 59 0.22 5.21 -1.04
C ALA A 59 0.17 4.08 -0.02
N CYS A 60 0.57 2.89 -0.44
CA CYS A 60 0.73 1.73 0.43
C CYS A 60 2.21 1.61 0.81
N GLN A 61 2.45 1.33 2.08
CA GLN A 61 3.79 1.07 2.60
C GLN A 61 3.83 -0.36 3.15
N ASN A 62 4.76 -1.16 2.63
CA ASN A 62 4.99 -2.49 3.17
C ASN A 62 5.61 -2.42 4.57
N PRO A 63 5.29 -3.37 5.47
CA PRO A 63 5.92 -3.44 6.79
C PRO A 63 7.45 -3.48 6.71
N LEU A 64 8.12 -2.67 7.53
CA LEU A 64 9.59 -2.55 7.52
C LEU A 64 10.31 -3.84 7.95
N LYS A 65 9.62 -4.73 8.66
CA LYS A 65 10.20 -5.93 9.29
C LYS A 65 10.48 -7.08 8.32
N GLU A 66 10.05 -7.00 7.06
CA GLU A 66 10.10 -8.13 6.12
C GLU A 66 11.43 -8.27 5.32
N GLY A 67 12.48 -7.51 5.65
CA GLY A 67 13.78 -7.61 4.96
C GLY A 67 13.72 -7.19 3.47
N GLY A 68 14.76 -7.49 2.68
CA GLY A 68 14.72 -7.31 1.21
C GLY A 68 14.96 -5.89 0.68
N GLY A 69 15.76 -5.06 1.36
CA GLY A 69 16.08 -3.70 0.88
C GLY A 69 15.02 -2.63 1.17
N ARG A 70 13.97 -3.00 1.91
CA ARG A 70 12.93 -2.10 2.43
C ARG A 70 13.54 -1.09 3.39
N LYS A 71 13.72 0.15 2.94
CA LYS A 71 14.16 1.27 3.78
C LYS A 71 12.94 2.01 4.34
N GLY A 72 13.11 2.64 5.50
CA GLY A 72 12.13 3.61 6.00
C GLY A 72 12.00 4.76 5.01
N LEU A 73 10.78 5.20 4.74
CA LEU A 73 10.55 6.39 3.92
C LEU A 73 11.06 7.63 4.68
N PRO A 74 11.68 8.61 4.00
CA PRO A 74 12.12 9.84 4.64
C PRO A 74 10.96 10.54 5.35
N GLN A 75 11.18 11.04 6.57
CA GLN A 75 10.13 11.72 7.33
C GLN A 75 9.55 12.92 6.57
N SER A 76 10.38 13.65 5.83
CA SER A 76 9.93 14.75 4.98
C SER A 76 8.93 14.29 3.92
N PHE A 77 9.16 13.14 3.28
CA PHE A 77 8.24 12.54 2.33
C PHE A 77 6.91 12.16 3.00
N LEU A 78 7.00 11.47 4.14
CA LEU A 78 5.84 11.05 4.93
C LEU A 78 4.98 12.20 5.44
N ASN A 79 5.56 13.38 5.71
CA ASN A 79 4.83 14.57 6.16
C ASN A 79 3.87 15.13 5.10
N ARG A 80 3.93 14.66 3.85
CA ARG A 80 3.02 15.05 2.76
C ARG A 80 1.76 14.17 2.68
N PHE A 81 1.68 13.14 3.51
CA PHE A 81 0.56 12.22 3.58
C PHE A 81 -0.16 12.32 4.93
N THR A 82 -1.46 12.13 4.90
CA THR A 82 -2.20 11.67 6.08
C THR A 82 -1.95 10.19 6.27
N LYS A 83 -1.37 9.81 7.41
CA LYS A 83 -1.07 8.41 7.72
C LYS A 83 -2.29 7.73 8.32
N ILE A 84 -2.65 6.58 7.77
CA ILE A 84 -3.71 5.71 8.28
C ILE A 84 -3.05 4.35 8.56
N TYR A 85 -3.31 3.80 9.74
CA TYR A 85 -2.89 2.45 10.10
C TYR A 85 -4.11 1.55 9.98
N LEU A 86 -3.98 0.49 9.18
CA LEU A 86 -5.03 -0.51 9.02
C LEU A 86 -4.73 -1.69 9.95
N GLU A 87 -5.77 -2.13 10.64
CA GLU A 87 -5.72 -3.35 11.43
C GLU A 87 -5.89 -4.57 10.50
N PRO A 88 -5.20 -5.69 10.76
CA PRO A 88 -5.45 -6.93 10.04
C PRO A 88 -6.90 -7.38 10.19
N LEU A 89 -7.43 -8.06 9.17
CA LEU A 89 -8.76 -8.67 9.23
C LEU A 89 -8.83 -9.69 10.36
N SER A 90 -9.89 -9.59 11.17
CA SER A 90 -10.14 -10.51 12.27
C SER A 90 -10.86 -11.78 11.80
N TYR A 91 -10.92 -12.82 12.64
CA TYR A 91 -11.72 -14.03 12.38
C TYR A 91 -13.13 -13.74 11.82
N PRO A 92 -13.97 -12.91 12.48
CA PRO A 92 -15.32 -12.66 11.98
C PRO A 92 -15.33 -11.93 10.62
N ASP A 93 -14.37 -11.03 10.37
CA ASP A 93 -14.26 -10.35 9.07
C ASP A 93 -13.95 -11.35 7.95
N LEU A 94 -12.96 -12.23 8.18
CA LEU A 94 -12.56 -13.26 7.23
C LEU A 94 -13.69 -14.26 6.97
N LEU A 95 -14.36 -14.72 8.02
CA LEU A 95 -15.48 -15.64 7.88
C LEU A 95 -16.64 -14.99 7.10
N PHE A 96 -16.98 -13.74 7.40
CA PHE A 96 -18.02 -12.99 6.68
C PHE A 96 -17.70 -12.81 5.20
N ILE A 97 -16.46 -12.44 4.87
CA ILE A 97 -16.02 -12.29 3.47
C ILE A 97 -16.13 -13.64 2.74
N LEU A 98 -15.63 -14.72 3.35
CA LEU A 98 -15.64 -16.04 2.73
C LEU A 98 -17.04 -16.62 2.55
N THR A 99 -17.92 -16.48 3.53
CA THR A 99 -19.32 -16.95 3.40
C THR A 99 -20.07 -16.16 2.34
N THR A 100 -19.79 -14.87 2.20
CA THR A 100 -20.39 -14.00 1.17
C THR A 100 -19.93 -14.39 -0.24
N ILE A 101 -18.62 -14.62 -0.44
CA ILE A 101 -18.04 -14.91 -1.76
C ILE A 101 -18.23 -16.39 -2.14
N HIS A 102 -18.22 -17.30 -1.16
CA HIS A 102 -18.20 -18.75 -1.36
C HIS A 102 -19.37 -19.46 -0.69
N GLY A 103 -20.60 -18.96 -0.88
CA GLY A 103 -21.81 -19.54 -0.29
C GLY A 103 -22.11 -21.00 -0.67
N ASN A 104 -21.44 -21.57 -1.68
CA ASN A 104 -21.55 -22.98 -2.05
C ASN A 104 -20.65 -23.93 -1.24
N ILE A 105 -19.72 -23.39 -0.45
CA ILE A 105 -18.85 -24.18 0.42
C ILE A 105 -19.53 -24.27 1.80
N PRO A 106 -19.63 -25.47 2.41
CA PRO A 106 -20.19 -25.60 3.75
C PRO A 106 -19.47 -24.70 4.75
N GLU A 107 -20.23 -23.95 5.55
CA GLU A 107 -19.69 -22.98 6.51
C GLU A 107 -18.65 -23.62 7.45
N SER A 108 -18.90 -24.84 7.90
CA SER A 108 -17.95 -25.63 8.71
C SER A 108 -16.57 -25.83 8.07
N THR A 109 -16.48 -25.80 6.74
CA THR A 109 -15.20 -25.86 6.02
C THR A 109 -14.53 -24.49 5.97
N LEU A 110 -15.31 -23.42 5.78
CA LEU A 110 -14.81 -22.04 5.81
C LEU A 110 -14.27 -21.68 7.21
N GLU A 111 -14.97 -22.05 8.28
CA GLU A 111 -14.50 -21.88 9.66
C GLU A 111 -13.14 -22.57 9.90
N LYS A 112 -12.98 -23.80 9.39
CA LYS A 112 -11.72 -24.54 9.47
C LYS A 112 -10.61 -23.84 8.71
N MET A 113 -10.90 -23.27 7.54
CA MET A 113 -9.93 -22.49 6.75
C MET A 113 -9.48 -21.23 7.51
N VAL A 114 -10.41 -20.44 8.04
CA VAL A 114 -10.08 -19.23 8.80
C VAL A 114 -9.29 -19.58 10.06
N SER A 115 -9.74 -20.58 10.83
CA SER A 115 -9.04 -21.05 12.03
C SER A 115 -7.62 -21.53 11.72
N PHE A 116 -7.41 -22.18 10.57
CA PHE A 116 -6.09 -22.58 10.13
C PHE A 116 -5.20 -21.38 9.86
N VAL A 117 -5.68 -20.41 9.06
CA VAL A 117 -4.92 -19.19 8.71
C VAL A 117 -4.52 -18.39 9.96
N GLU A 118 -5.40 -18.23 10.95
CA GLU A 118 -5.06 -17.52 12.19
C GLU A 118 -3.98 -18.20 13.04
N LYS A 119 -3.88 -19.54 12.95
CA LYS A 119 -2.89 -20.31 13.69
C LYS A 119 -1.52 -20.28 13.02
N VAL A 120 -1.45 -20.14 11.70
CA VAL A 120 -0.19 -20.19 10.94
C VAL A 120 0.85 -19.18 11.45
N PRO A 121 0.55 -17.88 11.64
CA PRO A 121 1.52 -16.93 12.18
C PRO A 121 2.06 -17.33 13.56
N LYS A 122 1.18 -17.83 14.45
CA LYS A 122 1.56 -18.29 15.80
C LYS A 122 2.53 -19.47 15.73
N LEU A 123 2.29 -20.41 14.82
CA LEU A 123 3.16 -21.57 14.59
C LEU A 123 4.52 -21.17 14.00
N LEU A 124 4.54 -20.22 13.07
CA LEU A 124 5.78 -19.71 12.48
C LEU A 124 6.64 -18.95 13.51
N LEU A 125 6.02 -18.17 14.39
CA LEU A 125 6.72 -17.49 15.48
C LEU A 125 7.31 -18.50 16.49
N ALA A 126 6.54 -19.53 16.86
CA ALA A 126 7.02 -20.60 17.73
C ALA A 126 8.20 -21.37 17.11
N ALA A 127 8.14 -21.70 15.82
CA ALA A 127 9.20 -22.41 15.10
C ALA A 127 10.50 -21.59 15.01
N ASN A 128 10.41 -20.26 14.92
CA ASN A 128 11.56 -19.37 14.86
C ASN A 128 12.23 -19.16 16.24
N HIS A 129 11.48 -19.24 17.35
CA HIS A 129 12.05 -19.19 18.70
C HIS A 129 12.80 -20.48 19.12
N VAL A 130 12.48 -21.63 18.50
CA VAL A 130 13.17 -22.90 18.78
C VAL A 130 14.53 -23.00 18.06
N ARG A 131 14.81 -22.09 17.11
CA ARG A 131 16.05 -22.07 16.30
C ARG A 131 17.04 -20.96 16.71
N GLY A 132 16.74 -20.20 17.76
CA GLY A 132 17.58 -19.11 18.28
C GLY A 132 18.40 -19.52 19.49
#